data_AF-A0A0W0ZXW5-F1
#
_entry.id   AF-A0A0W0ZXW5-F1
#
_cell.length_a   1.000
_cell.length_b   1.000
_cell.length_c   1.000
_cell.angle_alpha   90.00
_cell.angle_beta   90.00
_cell.angle_gamma   90.00
#
_symmetry.space_group_name_H-M   'P 1'
#
loop_
_entity.id
_entity.type
_entity.pdbx_description
1 polymer ?
#
loop_
_entity_poly.entity_id
_entity_poly.type
_entity_poly.pdbx_seq_one_letter_code
_entity_poly.pdbx_strand_id
1 'polypeptide(L)'
;MTFEQNFILKCLDYIEQILFDDQELEEAIRHFTENKADNPRYQLNSKITDSSQWSAQDKLYLGASIFEAIARTNLSFYSENEERAHEINDANTVFQEQYLSVLTEKTNPNNRIDSVREKIVQMKTALKDKIERAENPYAFFTPVTASLVILAAATTTATLLAYKA
;
A
#
# COMPACT_ATOMS: atom_id res chain seq x y z
N MET A 1 0.69 -2.63 -19.28
CA MET A 1 1.12 -2.89 -17.90
C MET A 1 2.51 -2.32 -17.60
N THR A 2 2.71 -1.57 -16.51
CA THR A 2 4.08 -1.26 -16.04
C THR A 2 4.56 -2.35 -15.07
N PHE A 3 5.86 -2.64 -15.05
CA PHE A 3 6.46 -3.62 -14.14
C PHE A 3 6.11 -3.33 -12.67
N GLU A 4 6.20 -2.06 -12.28
CA GLU A 4 5.90 -1.58 -10.94
C GLU A 4 4.47 -1.94 -10.49
N GLN A 5 3.46 -1.76 -11.34
CA GLN A 5 2.07 -2.08 -11.00
C GLN A 5 1.89 -3.58 -10.77
N ASN A 6 2.53 -4.43 -11.57
CA ASN A 6 2.50 -5.88 -11.39
C ASN A 6 3.21 -6.31 -10.11
N PHE A 7 4.34 -5.66 -9.82
CA PHE A 7 5.09 -5.90 -8.60
C PHE A 7 4.24 -5.60 -7.37
N ILE A 8 3.62 -4.41 -7.32
CA ILE A 8 2.76 -4.00 -6.21
C ILE A 8 1.56 -4.93 -6.07
N LEU A 9 0.92 -5.30 -7.19
CA LEU A 9 -0.23 -6.22 -7.16
C LEU A 9 0.16 -7.57 -6.53
N LYS A 10 1.31 -8.12 -6.93
CA LYS A 10 1.81 -9.40 -6.43
C LYS A 10 2.23 -9.32 -4.95
N CYS A 11 2.81 -8.20 -4.52
CA CYS A 11 3.04 -7.93 -3.10
C CYS A 11 1.71 -7.94 -2.32
N LEU A 12 0.69 -7.23 -2.79
CA LEU A 12 -0.61 -7.17 -2.13
C LEU A 12 -1.30 -8.54 -2.08
N ASP A 13 -1.17 -9.36 -3.13
CA ASP A 13 -1.68 -10.73 -3.16
C ASP A 13 -1.03 -11.59 -2.06
N TYR A 14 0.30 -11.54 -1.91
CA TYR A 14 0.96 -12.30 -0.85
C TYR A 14 0.65 -11.78 0.55
N ILE A 15 0.54 -10.46 0.75
CA ILE A 15 0.14 -9.92 2.06
C ILE A 15 -1.26 -10.42 2.43
N GLU A 16 -2.20 -10.38 1.48
CA GLU A 16 -3.54 -10.91 1.69
C GLU A 16 -3.49 -12.40 2.05
N GLN A 17 -2.82 -13.22 1.24
CA GLN A 17 -2.69 -14.66 1.48
C GLN A 17 -2.14 -14.95 2.89
N ILE A 18 -1.03 -14.31 3.25
CA ILE A 18 -0.38 -14.53 4.55
C ILE A 18 -1.29 -14.08 5.69
N LEU A 19 -1.96 -12.94 5.55
CA LEU A 19 -2.86 -12.47 6.60
C LEU A 19 -4.09 -13.35 6.73
N PHE A 20 -4.61 -13.98 5.67
CA PHE A 20 -5.82 -14.81 5.73
C PHE A 20 -5.61 -16.25 6.19
N ASP A 21 -4.38 -16.77 6.08
CA ASP A 21 -4.03 -18.14 6.46
C ASP A 21 -3.16 -18.12 7.72
N ASP A 22 -3.70 -18.66 8.83
CA ASP A 22 -3.03 -18.66 10.13
C ASP A 22 -1.69 -19.41 10.10
N GLN A 23 -1.56 -20.46 9.28
CA GLN A 23 -0.33 -21.23 9.17
C GLN A 23 0.74 -20.45 8.38
N GLU A 24 0.34 -19.79 7.29
CA GLU A 24 1.23 -18.90 6.54
C GLU A 24 1.69 -17.71 7.40
N LEU A 25 0.79 -17.16 8.23
CA LEU A 25 1.11 -16.08 9.17
C LEU A 25 2.12 -16.53 10.23
N GLU A 26 1.93 -17.69 10.85
CA GLU A 26 2.87 -18.25 11.82
C GLU A 26 4.26 -18.48 11.20
N GLU A 27 4.30 -19.01 9.98
CA GLU A 27 5.56 -19.23 9.26
C GLU A 27 6.25 -17.91 8.91
N ALA A 28 5.51 -16.90 8.44
CA ALA A 28 6.03 -15.58 8.17
C ALA A 28 6.60 -14.93 9.45
N ILE A 29 5.92 -15.07 10.59
CA ILE A 29 6.40 -14.57 11.90
C ILE A 29 7.70 -15.27 12.30
N ARG A 30 7.76 -16.59 12.16
CA ARG A 30 8.98 -17.35 12.44
C ARG A 30 10.14 -16.84 11.58
N HIS A 31 9.96 -16.74 10.27
CA HIS A 31 11.02 -16.23 9.38
C HIS A 31 11.41 -14.80 9.70
N PHE A 32 10.44 -13.94 10.01
CA PHE A 32 10.68 -12.55 10.38
C PHE A 32 11.52 -12.42 11.66
N THR A 33 11.23 -13.25 12.67
CA THR A 33 11.95 -13.25 13.95
C THR A 33 13.33 -13.90 13.85
N GLU A 34 13.48 -14.97 13.06
CA GLU A 34 14.76 -15.64 12.80
C GLU A 34 15.73 -14.79 11.95
N ASN A 35 15.21 -14.03 10.97
CA ASN A 35 16.01 -13.26 10.00
C ASN A 35 16.29 -11.80 10.38
N LYS A 36 16.14 -11.43 11.66
CA LYS A 36 16.49 -10.14 12.31
C LYS A 36 15.36 -9.12 12.44
N ALA A 37 14.66 -9.16 13.58
CA ALA A 37 13.91 -8.02 14.12
C ALA A 37 14.78 -6.75 14.29
N ASP A 38 16.10 -6.91 14.49
CA ASP A 38 17.05 -5.80 14.70
C ASP A 38 17.67 -5.22 13.41
N ASN A 39 17.35 -5.76 12.23
CA ASN A 39 17.94 -5.24 10.99
C ASN A 39 17.27 -3.92 10.57
N PRO A 40 18.02 -2.82 10.46
CA PRO A 40 17.48 -1.52 10.05
C PRO A 40 16.72 -1.55 8.73
N ARG A 41 17.11 -2.45 7.80
CA ARG A 41 16.44 -2.60 6.50
C ARG A 41 14.98 -3.06 6.62
N TYR A 42 14.60 -3.66 7.74
CA TYR A 42 13.27 -4.24 7.95
C TYR A 42 12.53 -3.60 9.14
N GLN A 43 12.95 -2.39 9.56
CA GLN A 43 12.24 -1.58 10.56
C GLN A 43 10.94 -0.98 9.98
N LEU A 44 10.01 -1.86 9.60
CA LEU A 44 8.70 -1.52 9.04
C LEU A 44 7.84 -0.73 10.04
N ASN A 45 8.08 -0.88 11.35
CA ASN A 45 7.39 -0.16 12.40
C ASN A 45 7.46 1.37 12.26
N SER A 46 8.53 1.89 11.64
CA SER A 46 8.69 3.32 11.37
C SER A 46 7.81 3.83 10.21
N LYS A 47 7.37 2.92 9.35
CA LYS A 47 6.54 3.20 8.18
C LYS A 47 5.04 2.97 8.43
N ILE A 48 4.69 2.30 9.54
CA ILE A 48 3.29 2.12 9.97
C ILE A 48 2.73 3.46 10.45
N THR A 49 1.65 3.93 9.83
CA THR A 49 0.94 5.14 10.26
C THR A 49 0.36 4.96 11.66
N ASP A 50 0.59 5.96 12.52
CA ASP A 50 0.20 5.95 13.93
C ASP A 50 0.72 4.72 14.70
N SER A 51 1.91 4.22 14.34
CA SER A 51 2.52 3.01 14.93
C SER A 51 2.43 2.95 16.46
N SER A 52 2.57 4.06 17.19
CA SER A 52 2.44 4.07 18.66
C SER A 52 1.08 3.58 19.18
N GLN A 53 0.03 3.65 18.36
CA GLN A 53 -1.34 3.23 18.67
C GLN A 53 -1.67 1.80 18.24
N TRP A 54 -0.72 1.09 17.63
CA TRP A 54 -0.86 -0.32 17.25
C TRP A 54 -0.37 -1.22 18.37
N SER A 55 -1.06 -2.33 18.60
CA SER A 55 -0.58 -3.36 19.53
C SER A 55 0.72 -3.98 19.02
N ALA A 56 1.53 -4.53 19.92
CA ALA A 56 2.75 -5.23 19.52
C ALA A 56 2.42 -6.42 18.60
N GLN A 57 1.29 -7.09 18.84
CA GLN A 57 0.82 -8.22 18.05
C GLN A 57 0.45 -7.79 16.62
N ASP A 58 -0.32 -6.72 16.44
CA ASP A 58 -0.71 -6.26 15.10
C ASP A 58 0.50 -5.79 14.30
N LYS A 59 1.47 -5.15 14.96
CA LYS A 59 2.75 -4.77 14.32
C LYS A 59 3.53 -5.99 13.86
N LEU A 60 3.57 -7.04 14.69
CA LEU A 60 4.26 -8.27 14.36
C LEU A 60 3.59 -8.95 13.15
N TYR A 61 2.26 -9.10 13.18
CA TYR A 61 1.49 -9.69 12.08
C TYR A 61 1.69 -8.94 10.78
N LEU A 62 1.52 -7.62 10.80
CA LEU A 62 1.68 -6.80 9.61
C LEU A 62 3.13 -6.77 9.12
N GLY A 63 4.09 -6.59 10.03
CA GLY A 63 5.51 -6.55 9.72
C GLY A 63 6.03 -7.84 9.10
N ALA A 64 5.67 -8.98 9.68
CA ALA A 64 6.01 -10.30 9.16
C ALA A 64 5.39 -10.54 7.78
N SER A 65 4.09 -10.22 7.62
CA SER A 65 3.38 -10.39 6.34
C SER A 65 4.00 -9.55 5.23
N ILE A 66 4.32 -8.28 5.50
CA ILE A 66 4.95 -7.39 4.51
C ILE A 66 6.36 -7.87 4.15
N PHE A 67 7.15 -8.24 5.16
CA PHE A 67 8.51 -8.73 4.95
C PHE A 67 8.53 -9.95 4.02
N GLU A 68 7.71 -10.94 4.36
CA GLU A 68 7.61 -12.19 3.62
C GLU A 68 7.03 -11.95 2.22
N ALA A 69 5.99 -11.12 2.08
CA ALA A 69 5.41 -10.78 0.78
C ALA A 69 6.41 -10.10 -0.16
N ILE A 70 7.23 -9.17 0.35
CA ILE A 70 8.29 -8.54 -0.45
C ILE A 70 9.32 -9.59 -0.87
N ALA A 71 9.75 -10.47 0.05
CA ALA A 71 10.70 -11.53 -0.25
C ALA A 71 10.19 -12.47 -1.35
N ARG A 72 8.95 -12.95 -1.23
CA ARG A 72 8.29 -13.82 -2.21
C ARG A 72 8.12 -13.13 -3.57
N THR A 73 7.76 -11.84 -3.57
CA THR A 73 7.60 -11.07 -4.80
C THR A 73 8.93 -10.86 -5.52
N ASN A 74 9.97 -10.45 -4.77
CA ASN A 74 11.32 -10.32 -5.31
C ASN A 74 11.80 -11.63 -5.92
N LEU A 75 11.68 -12.73 -5.18
CA LEU A 75 12.10 -14.05 -5.67
C LEU A 75 11.36 -14.43 -6.96
N SER A 76 10.06 -14.17 -7.03
CA SER A 76 9.28 -14.45 -8.24
C SER A 76 9.81 -13.70 -9.46
N PHE A 77 10.07 -12.40 -9.36
CA PHE A 77 10.52 -11.60 -10.52
C PHE A 77 12.00 -11.81 -10.84
N TYR A 78 12.86 -12.04 -9.85
CA TYR A 78 14.25 -12.44 -10.10
C TYR A 78 14.34 -13.78 -10.83
N SER A 79 13.50 -14.75 -10.46
CA SER A 79 13.44 -16.05 -11.13
C SER A 79 12.95 -15.95 -12.58
N GLU A 80 12.16 -14.91 -12.89
CA GLU A 80 11.68 -14.64 -14.25
C GLU A 80 12.76 -13.96 -15.11
N ASN A 81 13.54 -13.03 -14.55
CA ASN A 81 14.65 -12.37 -15.23
C ASN A 81 15.62 -11.71 -14.24
N GLU A 82 16.84 -12.22 -14.15
CA GLU A 82 17.89 -11.73 -13.23
C GLU A 82 18.38 -10.30 -13.55
N GLU A 83 18.21 -9.82 -14.78
CA GLU A 83 18.62 -8.48 -15.20
C GLU A 83 17.67 -7.36 -14.70
N ARG A 84 16.55 -7.72 -14.06
CA ARG A 84 15.53 -6.78 -13.56
C ARG A 84 15.80 -6.22 -12.17
N ALA A 85 17.01 -6.40 -11.63
CA ALA A 85 17.36 -5.96 -10.29
C ALA A 85 17.02 -4.47 -10.02
N HIS A 86 17.23 -3.60 -11.01
CA HIS A 86 16.89 -2.18 -10.91
C HIS A 86 15.38 -1.94 -10.84
N GLU A 87 14.59 -2.57 -11.71
CA GLU A 87 13.12 -2.43 -11.71
C GLU A 87 12.52 -2.95 -10.39
N ILE A 88 13.05 -4.05 -9.86
CA ILE A 88 12.65 -4.62 -8.57
C ILE A 88 12.94 -3.65 -7.43
N ASN A 89 14.12 -3.01 -7.44
CA ASN A 89 14.49 -2.04 -6.41
C ASN A 89 13.59 -0.80 -6.43
N ASP A 90 13.30 -0.29 -7.63
CA ASP A 90 12.43 0.89 -7.80
C ASP A 90 11.00 0.57 -7.36
N ALA A 91 10.45 -0.58 -7.78
CA ALA A 91 9.13 -1.01 -7.37
C ALA A 91 9.01 -1.26 -5.86
N ASN A 92 10.04 -1.83 -5.23
CA ASN A 92 10.10 -1.97 -3.77
C ASN A 92 10.05 -0.63 -3.06
N THR A 93 10.79 0.36 -3.57
CA THR A 93 10.83 1.71 -3.01
C THR A 93 9.44 2.34 -3.07
N VAL A 94 8.79 2.26 -4.24
CA VAL A 94 7.43 2.76 -4.42
C VAL A 94 6.43 2.07 -3.51
N PHE A 95 6.50 0.74 -3.39
CA PHE A 95 5.64 -0.01 -2.47
C PHE A 95 5.79 0.47 -1.01
N GLN A 96 7.02 0.60 -0.54
CA GLN A 96 7.28 0.99 0.85
C GLN A 96 6.96 2.45 1.16
N GLU A 97 7.16 3.37 0.21
CA GLU A 97 6.94 4.80 0.42
C GLU A 97 5.49 5.21 0.21
N GLN A 98 4.82 4.63 -0.80
CA GLN A 98 3.50 5.09 -1.23
C GLN A 98 2.36 4.16 -0.81
N TYR A 99 2.57 2.85 -0.76
CA TYR A 99 1.47 1.90 -0.50
C TYR A 99 1.39 1.51 0.97
N LEU A 100 2.52 1.34 1.66
CA LEU A 100 2.54 0.90 3.06
C LEU A 100 1.86 1.90 4.01
N SER A 101 2.06 3.20 3.79
CA SER A 101 1.37 4.25 4.55
C SER A 101 -0.15 4.21 4.33
N VAL A 102 -0.59 4.06 3.08
CA VAL A 102 -2.02 4.00 2.74
C VAL A 102 -2.68 2.70 3.26
N LEU A 103 -1.92 1.60 3.35
CA LEU A 103 -2.38 0.35 3.96
C LEU A 103 -2.67 0.53 5.45
N THR A 104 -1.93 1.40 6.14
CA THR A 104 -1.97 1.53 7.61
C THR A 104 -2.72 2.76 8.12
N GLU A 105 -3.00 3.74 7.28
CA GLU A 105 -3.78 4.94 7.66
C GLU A 105 -5.24 4.61 8.00
N LYS A 106 -5.84 5.33 8.95
CA LYS A 106 -7.29 5.28 9.25
C LYS A 106 -7.85 3.87 9.51
N THR A 107 -7.03 2.96 10.04
CA THR A 107 -7.47 1.63 10.47
C THR A 107 -8.30 1.71 11.76
N ASN A 108 -9.29 0.83 11.92
CA ASN A 108 -10.08 0.78 13.14
C ASN A 108 -9.22 0.21 14.28
N PRO A 109 -9.04 0.94 15.41
CA PRO A 109 -8.18 0.51 16.51
C PRO A 109 -8.55 -0.84 17.13
N ASN A 110 -9.81 -1.27 17.02
CA ASN A 110 -10.28 -2.53 17.59
C ASN A 110 -10.04 -3.75 16.69
N ASN A 111 -9.78 -3.55 15.39
CA ASN A 111 -9.55 -4.61 14.40
C ASN A 111 -8.69 -4.10 13.24
N ARG A 112 -7.45 -3.66 13.57
CA ARG A 112 -6.56 -3.02 12.60
C ARG A 112 -6.18 -3.94 11.44
N ILE A 113 -5.92 -5.22 11.70
CA ILE A 113 -5.57 -6.19 10.67
C ILE A 113 -6.72 -6.41 9.69
N ASP A 114 -7.96 -6.50 10.16
CA ASP A 114 -9.13 -6.60 9.27
C ASP A 114 -9.30 -5.34 8.41
N SER A 115 -9.07 -4.16 9.00
CA SER A 115 -9.07 -2.90 8.24
C SER A 115 -7.98 -2.89 7.16
N VAL A 116 -6.81 -3.47 7.42
CA VAL A 116 -5.74 -3.64 6.42
C VAL A 116 -6.18 -4.59 5.32
N ARG A 117 -6.78 -5.75 5.65
CA ARG A 117 -7.30 -6.71 4.66
C ARG A 117 -8.31 -6.04 3.72
N GLU A 118 -9.27 -5.30 4.26
CA GLU A 118 -10.25 -4.55 3.46
C GLU A 118 -9.58 -3.54 2.51
N LYS A 119 -8.58 -2.80 3.00
CA LYS A 119 -7.80 -1.85 2.18
C LYS A 119 -7.03 -2.56 1.07
N ILE A 120 -6.44 -3.72 1.34
CA ILE A 120 -5.74 -4.51 0.32
C ILE A 120 -6.69 -4.85 -0.83
N VAL A 121 -7.89 -5.35 -0.52
CA VAL A 121 -8.92 -5.67 -1.53
C VAL A 121 -9.27 -4.43 -2.37
N GLN A 122 -9.48 -3.28 -1.72
CA GLN A 122 -9.79 -2.02 -2.41
C GLN A 122 -8.64 -1.56 -3.33
N MET A 123 -7.40 -1.62 -2.83
CA MET A 123 -6.21 -1.24 -3.60
C MET A 123 -5.99 -2.15 -4.80
N LYS A 124 -6.12 -3.46 -4.62
CA LYS A 124 -6.00 -4.45 -5.69
C LYS A 124 -7.03 -4.18 -6.79
N THR A 125 -8.28 -3.93 -6.40
CA THR A 125 -9.36 -3.60 -7.35
C THR A 125 -9.03 -2.33 -8.12
N ALA A 126 -8.68 -1.24 -7.43
CA ALA A 126 -8.32 0.02 -8.06
C ALA A 126 -7.09 -0.09 -8.98
N LEU A 127 -6.12 -0.93 -8.63
CA LEU A 127 -4.91 -1.16 -9.42
C LEU A 127 -5.23 -1.96 -10.69
N LYS A 128 -6.04 -3.02 -10.58
CA LYS A 128 -6.53 -3.79 -11.73
C LYS A 128 -7.35 -2.90 -12.69
N ASP A 129 -8.28 -2.10 -12.17
CA ASP A 129 -9.07 -1.17 -12.99
C ASP A 129 -8.21 -0.11 -13.71
N LYS A 130 -7.10 0.32 -13.10
CA LYS A 130 -6.14 1.24 -13.73
C LYS A 130 -5.36 0.54 -14.85
N ILE A 131 -4.93 -0.70 -14.61
CA ILE A 131 -4.21 -1.51 -15.60
C ILE A 131 -5.12 -1.79 -16.81
N GLU A 132 -6.33 -2.26 -16.58
CA GLU A 132 -7.30 -2.57 -17.64
C GLU A 132 -7.65 -1.34 -18.48
N ARG A 133 -7.84 -0.16 -17.84
CA ARG A 133 -8.08 1.10 -18.57
C ARG A 133 -6.88 1.53 -19.40
N ALA A 134 -5.66 1.33 -18.91
CA ALA A 134 -4.44 1.65 -19.65
C ALA A 134 -4.23 0.72 -20.86
N GLU A 135 -4.73 -0.51 -20.78
CA GLU A 135 -4.62 -1.52 -21.84
C GLU A 135 -5.78 -1.47 -22.84
N ASN A 136 -6.87 -0.76 -22.52
CA ASN A 136 -8.00 -0.59 -23.42
C ASN A 136 -7.68 0.44 -24.54
N PRO A 137 -7.52 0.01 -25.80
CA PRO A 137 -7.19 0.92 -26.91
C PRO A 137 -8.32 1.92 -27.26
N TYR A 138 -9.51 1.78 -26.65
CA TYR A 138 -10.67 2.65 -26.87
C TYR A 138 -10.95 3.62 -25.70
N ALA A 139 -10.06 3.72 -24.70
CA ALA A 139 -10.25 4.60 -23.53
C ALA A 139 -10.38 6.10 -23.87
N PHE A 140 -9.99 6.52 -25.08
CA PHE A 140 -10.18 7.90 -25.56
C PHE A 140 -11.63 8.25 -25.94
N PHE A 141 -12.56 7.28 -25.97
CA PHE A 141 -13.96 7.50 -26.37
C PHE A 141 -14.97 7.38 -25.22
N THR A 142 -14.53 7.36 -23.96
CA THR A 142 -15.47 7.40 -22.82
C THR A 142 -15.85 8.85 -22.51
N PRO A 143 -17.14 9.26 -22.60
CA PRO A 143 -17.57 10.58 -22.17
C PRO A 143 -17.39 10.68 -20.65
N VAL A 144 -16.48 11.55 -20.24
CA VAL A 144 -16.22 11.83 -18.83
C VAL A 144 -17.39 12.62 -18.26
N THR A 145 -18.36 11.95 -17.64
CA THR A 145 -19.29 12.58 -16.70
C THR A 145 -18.54 12.85 -15.38
N ALA A 146 -17.65 13.83 -15.41
CA ALA A 146 -17.04 14.39 -14.20
C ALA A 146 -18.12 15.19 -13.45
N SER A 147 -18.77 14.53 -12.52
CA SER A 147 -19.64 15.20 -11.54
C SER A 147 -19.23 14.73 -10.16
N LEU A 148 -18.16 15.31 -9.61
CA LEU A 148 -17.99 15.41 -8.18
C LEU A 148 -17.49 16.81 -7.81
N VAL A 149 -18.42 17.50 -7.17
CA VAL A 149 -18.39 18.83 -6.59
C VAL A 149 -17.61 18.75 -5.26
N ILE A 150 -17.09 19.92 -4.84
CA ILE A 150 -16.71 20.35 -3.49
C ILE A 150 -15.27 20.04 -3.06
N LEU A 151 -14.40 21.07 -3.12
CA LEU A 151 -13.96 21.81 -1.93
C LEU A 151 -13.13 23.04 -2.36
N ALA A 152 -13.67 24.24 -2.20
CA ALA A 152 -12.87 25.47 -2.15
C ALA A 152 -13.37 26.32 -0.98
N ALA A 153 -13.01 25.89 0.22
CA ALA A 153 -13.07 26.71 1.41
C ALA A 153 -11.65 27.17 1.75
N ALA A 154 -11.33 28.41 1.39
CA ALA A 154 -10.37 29.32 2.03
C ALA A 154 -10.11 30.48 1.04
N THR A 155 -10.00 31.76 1.39
CA THR A 155 -10.02 32.55 2.63
C THR A 155 -9.84 33.99 2.12
N THR A 156 -10.60 34.98 2.60
CA THR A 156 -10.05 36.32 2.90
C THR A 156 -11.02 37.10 3.77
N THR A 157 -10.69 37.16 5.05
CA THR A 157 -11.04 38.26 5.97
C THR A 157 -10.43 39.59 5.49
N ALA A 158 -11.10 40.70 5.85
CA ALA A 158 -10.81 42.11 5.58
C ALA A 158 -11.25 42.57 4.17
N THR A 159 -12.24 43.46 4.03
CA THR A 159 -12.26 44.81 4.60
C THR A 159 -13.66 45.27 5.00
N LEU A 160 -13.85 45.47 6.31
CA LEU A 160 -14.72 46.52 6.82
C LEU A 160 -14.04 47.88 6.54
N LEU A 161 -14.83 48.86 6.12
CA LEU A 161 -14.57 50.31 6.00
C LEU A 161 -14.07 50.85 4.65
N ALA A 162 -15.01 51.55 3.97
CA ALA A 162 -14.91 52.72 3.07
C ALA A 162 -15.84 52.49 1.85
N TYR A 163 -16.73 53.38 1.37
CA TYR A 163 -17.10 54.76 1.65
C TYR A 163 -18.30 55.10 0.73
N LYS A 164 -19.35 55.74 1.26
CA LYS A 164 -20.43 56.54 0.61
C LYS A 164 -20.85 56.29 -0.85
N ALA A 165 -22.15 56.10 -1.05
CA ALA A 165 -23.04 57.04 -1.76
C ALA A 165 -24.48 56.88 -1.26
#